data_AF-A0A9P0MKI3-F1
#
_entry.id   AF-A0A9P0MKI3-F1
#
_cell.length_a   1.000
_cell.length_b   1.000
_cell.length_c   1.000
_cell.angle_alpha   90.00
_cell.angle_beta   90.00
_cell.angle_gamma   90.00
#
_symmetry.space_group_name_H-M   'P 1'
#
loop_
_entity.id
_entity.type
_entity.pdbx_description
1 polymer ?
#
loop_
_entity_poly.entity_id
_entity_poly.type
_entity_poly.pdbx_seq_one_letter_code
_entity_poly.pdbx_strand_id
1 'polypeptide(L)'
;MGTINKIAVFFNTPKRLNVFKSHIDKVSTESKKEKLKKLCSTRWVERHDAILTFLELHEVTIAALSEIQLWRDKDSSSDAFSFLKSIQTLEFQFSLRIISKIFAITLPLSKQLQTTNFDLGQALDLAESVQNRLLSIRDNAEGEFNQIFKDVKTSCKEMDIEMALPRTNSRQTQRNNVPAEVPEEYFRRAYFIPFVDSSISHLKERLLKHKNIVQGFQVLLPNKHFNEDGLEKLYDFYEHFLGACSFETVLGE
;
A
#
# COMPACT_ATOMS: atom_id res chain seq x y z
N MET A 1 -9.09 -3.02 -3.24
CA MET A 1 -8.78 -1.93 -4.20
C MET A 1 -9.93 -1.63 -5.16
N GLY A 2 -10.46 -2.60 -5.92
CA GLY A 2 -11.52 -2.36 -6.90
C GLY A 2 -12.78 -1.66 -6.35
N THR A 3 -13.28 -2.09 -5.18
CA THR A 3 -14.40 -1.46 -4.48
C THR A 3 -14.18 0.03 -4.22
N ILE A 4 -13.01 0.39 -3.68
CA ILE A 4 -12.64 1.79 -3.39
C ILE A 4 -12.70 2.64 -4.67
N ASN A 5 -12.20 2.13 -5.79
CA ASN A 5 -12.27 2.86 -7.05
C ASN A 5 -13.71 3.02 -7.56
N LYS A 6 -14.54 1.98 -7.46
CA LYS A 6 -15.95 2.05 -7.86
C LYS A 6 -16.70 3.10 -7.02
N ILE A 7 -16.47 3.15 -5.72
CA ILE A 7 -17.06 4.16 -4.82
C ILE A 7 -16.55 5.56 -5.17
N ALA A 8 -15.26 5.74 -5.43
CA ALA A 8 -14.71 7.03 -5.86
C ALA A 8 -15.34 7.52 -7.18
N VAL A 9 -15.59 6.60 -8.13
CA VAL A 9 -16.29 6.91 -9.39
C VAL A 9 -17.76 7.21 -9.14
N PHE A 10 -18.43 6.50 -8.24
CA PHE A 10 -19.82 6.72 -7.86
C PHE A 10 -20.03 8.15 -7.36
N PHE A 11 -19.23 8.62 -6.43
CA PHE A 11 -19.31 10.00 -5.91
C PHE A 11 -18.87 11.10 -6.91
N ASN A 12 -18.42 10.76 -8.12
CA ASN A 12 -17.92 11.74 -9.08
C ASN A 12 -19.02 12.53 -9.82
N THR A 13 -20.31 12.22 -9.62
CA THR A 13 -21.40 13.02 -10.19
C THR A 13 -21.79 14.17 -9.27
N PRO A 14 -22.18 15.36 -9.78
CA PRO A 14 -22.43 16.55 -8.96
C PRO A 14 -23.42 16.31 -7.81
N LYS A 15 -24.54 15.63 -8.09
CA LYS A 15 -25.57 15.34 -7.09
C LYS A 15 -25.05 14.51 -5.92
N ARG A 16 -24.31 13.43 -6.19
CA ARG A 16 -23.76 12.53 -5.15
C ARG A 16 -22.56 13.16 -4.44
N LEU A 17 -21.74 13.92 -5.18
CA LEU A 17 -20.63 14.68 -4.60
C LEU A 17 -21.11 15.72 -3.59
N ASN A 18 -22.21 16.41 -3.88
CA ASN A 18 -22.77 17.40 -2.95
C ASN A 18 -23.21 16.77 -1.63
N VAL A 19 -23.80 15.57 -1.67
CA VAL A 19 -24.12 14.82 -0.43
C VAL A 19 -22.85 14.46 0.33
N PHE A 20 -21.85 13.92 -0.37
CA PHE A 20 -20.56 13.60 0.21
C PHE A 20 -19.92 14.81 0.91
N LYS A 21 -19.87 15.96 0.23
CA LYS A 21 -19.36 17.22 0.78
C LYS A 21 -20.15 17.68 2.00
N SER A 22 -21.48 17.58 1.98
CA SER A 22 -22.29 17.97 3.13
C SER A 22 -22.02 17.11 4.38
N HIS A 23 -21.59 15.86 4.20
CA HIS A 23 -21.13 15.01 5.31
C HIS A 23 -19.71 15.34 5.76
N ILE A 24 -18.81 15.78 4.87
CA ILE A 24 -17.49 16.31 5.27
C ILE A 24 -17.66 17.49 6.22
N ASP A 25 -18.52 18.45 5.85
CA ASP A 25 -18.77 19.65 6.64
C ASP A 25 -19.35 19.33 8.03
N LYS A 26 -20.12 18.23 8.15
CA LYS A 26 -20.71 17.78 9.43
C LYS A 26 -19.73 17.05 10.33
N VAL A 27 -18.81 16.27 9.76
CA VAL A 27 -17.90 15.41 10.53
C VAL A 27 -16.73 16.19 11.15
N SER A 28 -16.62 17.50 10.91
CA SER A 28 -15.58 18.37 11.49
C SER A 28 -14.18 17.75 11.39
N THR A 29 -13.86 17.17 10.24
CA THR A 29 -12.52 16.66 10.00
C THR A 29 -11.56 17.84 9.87
N GLU A 30 -10.39 17.80 10.52
CA GLU A 30 -9.27 18.72 10.23
C GLU A 30 -8.75 18.58 8.78
N SER A 31 -9.26 17.57 8.05
CA SER A 31 -8.95 17.29 6.66
C SER A 31 -9.41 18.40 5.71
N LYS A 32 -8.51 18.79 4.80
CA LYS A 32 -8.81 19.67 3.66
C LYS A 32 -9.33 18.90 2.44
N LYS A 33 -9.60 17.60 2.55
CA LYS A 33 -9.95 16.75 1.39
C LYS A 33 -11.45 16.82 1.13
N GLU A 34 -11.81 17.27 -0.07
CA GLU A 34 -13.22 17.44 -0.46
C GLU A 34 -13.84 16.26 -1.23
N LYS A 35 -13.01 15.28 -1.64
CA LYS A 35 -13.46 14.15 -2.47
C LYS A 35 -12.54 12.94 -2.35
N LEU A 36 -13.10 11.77 -2.63
CA LEU A 36 -12.33 10.55 -2.86
C LEU A 36 -11.47 10.67 -4.13
N LYS A 37 -10.30 10.04 -4.13
CA LYS A 37 -9.43 9.96 -5.31
C LYS A 37 -9.66 8.63 -6.04
N LYS A 38 -9.71 8.69 -7.37
CA LYS A 38 -9.77 7.49 -8.22
C LYS A 38 -8.42 6.77 -8.17
N LEU A 39 -8.45 5.45 -8.32
CA LEU A 39 -7.22 4.68 -8.49
C LEU A 39 -6.67 4.91 -9.90
N CYS A 40 -5.37 5.16 -10.00
CA CYS A 40 -4.67 5.19 -11.27
C CYS A 40 -4.01 3.84 -11.55
N SER A 41 -4.24 3.30 -12.75
CA SER A 41 -3.68 2.01 -13.15
C SER A 41 -2.16 2.05 -13.27
N THR A 42 -1.59 3.18 -13.70
CA THR A 42 -0.17 3.28 -14.06
C THR A 42 0.67 4.03 -13.03
N ARG A 43 0.06 4.87 -12.17
CA ARG A 43 0.80 5.73 -11.22
C ARG A 43 0.66 5.24 -9.79
N TRP A 44 1.76 4.75 -9.25
CA TRP A 44 1.82 4.12 -7.93
C TRP A 44 1.50 5.09 -6.80
N VAL A 45 2.04 6.32 -6.84
CA VAL A 45 1.73 7.36 -5.83
C VAL A 45 0.25 7.69 -5.78
N GLU A 46 -0.43 7.76 -6.92
CA GLU A 46 -1.87 8.05 -6.95
C GLU A 46 -2.69 6.94 -6.29
N ARG A 47 -2.24 5.68 -6.34
CA ARG A 47 -2.87 4.58 -5.60
C ARG A 47 -2.69 4.72 -4.09
N HIS A 48 -1.51 5.13 -3.63
CA HIS A 48 -1.26 5.39 -2.21
C HIS A 48 -2.18 6.49 -1.71
N ASP A 49 -2.18 7.62 -2.41
CA ASP A 49 -3.00 8.78 -2.12
C ASP A 49 -4.49 8.43 -2.07
N ALA A 50 -4.97 7.59 -2.99
CA ALA A 50 -6.36 7.16 -3.02
C ALA A 50 -6.74 6.29 -1.83
N ILE A 51 -5.90 5.32 -1.45
CA ILE A 51 -6.17 4.48 -0.29
C ILE A 51 -6.14 5.29 1.02
N LEU A 52 -5.11 6.13 1.20
CA LEU A 52 -4.99 6.96 2.40
C LEU A 52 -6.13 7.98 2.50
N THR A 53 -6.53 8.58 1.38
CA THR A 53 -7.71 9.47 1.33
C THR A 53 -9.00 8.72 1.63
N PHE A 54 -9.14 7.48 1.14
CA PHE A 54 -10.33 6.69 1.43
C PHE A 54 -10.42 6.31 2.91
N LEU A 55 -9.30 5.94 3.56
CA LEU A 55 -9.28 5.68 5.00
C LEU A 55 -9.68 6.92 5.81
N GLU A 56 -9.13 8.08 5.46
CA GLU A 56 -9.41 9.35 6.13
C GLU A 56 -10.88 9.79 5.99
N LEU A 57 -11.49 9.54 4.83
CA LEU A 57 -12.89 9.89 4.55
C LEU A 57 -13.83 8.68 4.68
N HIS A 58 -13.43 7.63 5.41
CA HIS A 58 -14.17 6.37 5.47
C HIS A 58 -15.54 6.53 6.15
N GLU A 59 -15.59 7.26 7.27
CA GLU A 59 -16.84 7.56 7.99
C GLU A 59 -17.79 8.41 7.14
N VAL A 60 -17.26 9.47 6.52
CA VAL A 60 -18.01 10.31 5.56
C VAL A 60 -18.59 9.46 4.42
N THR A 61 -17.79 8.52 3.90
CA THR A 61 -18.21 7.60 2.84
C THR A 61 -19.39 6.75 3.29
N ILE A 62 -19.33 6.18 4.50
CA ILE A 62 -20.42 5.39 5.08
C ILE A 62 -21.68 6.24 5.26
N ALA A 63 -21.55 7.44 5.83
CA ALA A 63 -22.68 8.34 6.06
C ALA A 63 -23.37 8.75 4.74
N ALA A 64 -22.57 9.13 3.73
CA ALA A 64 -23.10 9.52 2.43
C ALA A 64 -23.75 8.35 1.69
N LEU A 65 -23.17 7.14 1.72
CA LEU A 65 -23.80 5.94 1.15
C LEU A 65 -25.09 5.57 1.89
N SER A 66 -25.11 5.74 3.22
CA SER A 66 -26.27 5.46 4.07
C SER A 66 -27.45 6.39 3.79
N GLU A 67 -27.18 7.63 3.37
CA GLU A 67 -28.20 8.55 2.89
C GLU A 67 -28.67 8.19 1.47
N ILE A 68 -27.73 7.96 0.55
CA ILE A 68 -28.05 7.73 -0.87
C ILE A 68 -28.83 6.42 -1.06
N GLN A 69 -28.61 5.39 -0.25
CA GLN A 69 -29.41 4.15 -0.32
C GLN A 69 -30.91 4.40 -0.10
N LEU A 70 -31.31 5.50 0.54
CA LEU A 70 -32.71 5.84 0.80
C LEU A 70 -33.34 6.69 -0.32
N TRP A 71 -32.60 6.99 -1.38
CA TRP A 71 -33.11 7.78 -2.49
C TRP A 71 -34.16 7.03 -3.31
N ARG A 72 -35.07 7.79 -3.93
CA ARG A 72 -36.06 7.24 -4.89
C ARG A 72 -35.41 6.73 -6.18
N ASP A 73 -34.24 7.25 -6.53
CA ASP A 73 -33.49 6.83 -7.70
C ASP A 73 -32.92 5.41 -7.48
N LYS A 74 -33.52 4.42 -8.14
CA LYS A 74 -33.23 3.00 -7.90
C LYS A 74 -31.78 2.64 -8.20
N ASP A 75 -31.19 3.22 -9.24
CA ASP A 75 -29.82 2.90 -9.63
C ASP A 75 -28.84 3.40 -8.55
N SER A 76 -28.91 4.68 -8.17
CA SER A 76 -28.04 5.21 -7.10
C SER A 76 -28.30 4.55 -5.75
N SER A 77 -29.55 4.27 -5.41
CA SER A 77 -29.93 3.62 -4.15
C SER A 77 -29.36 2.20 -4.06
N SER A 78 -29.54 1.40 -5.12
CA SER A 78 -29.08 -0.01 -5.16
C SER A 78 -27.55 -0.10 -5.17
N ASP A 79 -26.89 0.77 -5.93
CA ASP A 79 -25.43 0.88 -5.93
C ASP A 79 -24.92 1.28 -4.54
N ALA A 80 -25.52 2.29 -3.90
CA ALA A 80 -25.10 2.75 -2.59
C ALA A 80 -25.25 1.67 -1.52
N PHE A 81 -26.38 0.95 -1.50
CA PHE A 81 -26.61 -0.20 -0.63
C PHE A 81 -25.53 -1.28 -0.85
N SER A 82 -25.27 -1.63 -2.11
CA SER A 82 -24.28 -2.65 -2.46
C SER A 82 -22.86 -2.25 -2.03
N PHE A 83 -22.49 -0.99 -2.24
CA PHE A 83 -21.21 -0.46 -1.78
C PHE A 83 -21.11 -0.46 -0.26
N LEU A 84 -22.16 -0.02 0.44
CA LEU A 84 -22.20 -0.01 1.90
C LEU A 84 -21.98 -1.43 2.46
N LYS A 85 -22.70 -2.43 1.93
CA LYS A 85 -22.49 -3.84 2.30
C LYS A 85 -21.09 -4.35 2.00
N SER A 86 -20.47 -3.89 0.91
CA SER A 86 -19.12 -4.33 0.55
C SER A 86 -18.02 -3.74 1.42
N ILE A 87 -18.24 -2.57 2.03
CA ILE A 87 -17.25 -1.92 2.91
C ILE A 87 -17.51 -2.21 4.39
N GLN A 88 -18.72 -2.63 4.76
CA GLN A 88 -19.09 -3.05 6.12
C GLN A 88 -18.83 -4.54 6.35
N THR A 89 -17.66 -5.05 5.95
CA THR A 89 -17.21 -6.40 6.29
C THR A 89 -15.88 -6.35 7.05
N LEU A 90 -15.62 -7.34 7.91
CA LEU A 90 -14.35 -7.42 8.64
C LEU A 90 -13.17 -7.47 7.69
N GLU A 91 -13.26 -8.26 6.62
CA GLU A 91 -12.20 -8.40 5.62
C GLU A 91 -11.88 -7.06 4.98
N PHE A 92 -12.89 -6.25 4.66
CA PHE A 92 -12.67 -4.92 4.09
C PHE A 92 -12.02 -3.99 5.11
N GLN A 93 -12.51 -3.97 6.35
CA GLN A 93 -11.96 -3.12 7.41
C GLN A 93 -10.49 -3.45 7.68
N PHE A 94 -10.17 -4.72 7.95
CA PHE A 94 -8.78 -5.14 8.14
C PHE A 94 -7.91 -4.86 6.92
N SER A 95 -8.38 -5.20 5.71
CA SER A 95 -7.60 -4.96 4.49
C SER A 95 -7.31 -3.47 4.29
N LEU A 96 -8.28 -2.59 4.53
CA LEU A 96 -8.09 -1.15 4.39
C LEU A 96 -7.05 -0.62 5.38
N ARG A 97 -7.13 -1.00 6.67
CA ARG A 97 -6.16 -0.53 7.69
C ARG A 97 -4.75 -1.08 7.44
N ILE A 98 -4.64 -2.37 7.08
CA ILE A 98 -3.37 -3.02 6.75
C ILE A 98 -2.72 -2.35 5.54
N ILE A 99 -3.45 -2.19 4.42
CA ILE A 99 -2.91 -1.58 3.20
C ILE A 99 -2.50 -0.13 3.47
N SER A 100 -3.35 0.64 4.16
CA SER A 100 -3.04 2.03 4.50
C SER A 100 -1.77 2.17 5.34
N LYS A 101 -1.54 1.28 6.33
CA LYS A 101 -0.31 1.31 7.14
C LYS A 101 0.94 1.14 6.29
N ILE A 102 0.98 0.12 5.44
CA ILE A 102 2.14 -0.13 4.59
C ILE A 102 2.31 0.98 3.55
N PHE A 103 1.20 1.46 2.96
CA PHE A 103 1.24 2.54 1.99
C PHE A 103 1.73 3.85 2.62
N ALA A 104 1.36 4.16 3.87
CA ALA A 104 1.90 5.33 4.55
C ALA A 104 3.44 5.27 4.66
N ILE A 105 4.00 4.08 4.87
CA ILE A 105 5.44 3.85 4.99
C ILE A 105 6.13 3.93 3.62
N THR A 106 5.53 3.38 2.57
CA THR A 106 6.14 3.34 1.22
C THR A 106 5.92 4.61 0.40
N LEU A 107 4.97 5.46 0.79
CA LEU A 107 4.62 6.69 0.06
C LEU A 107 5.80 7.66 -0.11
N PRO A 108 6.62 7.98 0.91
CA PRO A 108 7.73 8.91 0.75
C PRO A 108 8.72 8.44 -0.32
N LEU A 109 9.11 7.17 -0.30
CA LEU A 109 9.95 6.56 -1.33
C LEU A 109 9.31 6.68 -2.71
N SER A 110 8.03 6.32 -2.84
CA SER A 110 7.34 6.38 -4.13
C SER A 110 7.24 7.80 -4.71
N LYS A 111 7.16 8.83 -3.86
CA LYS A 111 7.21 10.24 -4.25
C LYS A 111 8.61 10.66 -4.70
N GLN A 112 9.64 10.31 -3.93
CA GLN A 112 11.03 10.66 -4.25
C GLN A 112 11.47 10.06 -5.59
N LEU A 113 11.13 8.78 -5.83
CA LEU A 113 11.38 8.08 -7.10
C LEU A 113 10.69 8.71 -8.33
N GLN A 114 9.74 9.63 -8.14
CA GLN A 114 9.06 10.35 -9.22
C GLN A 114 9.55 11.79 -9.40
N THR A 115 10.50 12.25 -8.59
CA THR A 115 11.10 13.58 -8.78
C THR A 115 12.10 13.54 -9.93
N THR A 116 12.26 14.64 -10.66
CA THR A 116 13.08 14.69 -11.88
C THR A 116 14.59 14.64 -11.60
N ASN A 117 15.00 15.06 -10.40
CA ASN A 117 16.40 15.22 -10.03
C ASN A 117 16.70 14.43 -8.74
N PHE A 118 16.53 13.11 -8.79
CA PHE A 118 16.81 12.24 -7.65
C PHE A 118 18.07 11.41 -7.88
N ASP A 119 19.02 11.51 -6.95
CA ASP A 119 20.24 10.71 -6.97
C ASP A 119 19.91 9.23 -6.75
N LEU A 120 20.44 8.36 -7.63
CA LEU A 120 20.12 6.94 -7.60
C LEU A 120 20.71 6.24 -6.36
N GLY A 121 21.83 6.73 -5.83
CA GLY A 121 22.39 6.27 -4.56
C GLY A 121 21.45 6.59 -3.40
N GLN A 122 21.03 7.85 -3.28
CA GLN A 122 20.05 8.28 -2.26
C GLN A 122 18.72 7.53 -2.39
N ALA A 123 18.30 7.17 -3.61
CA ALA A 123 17.11 6.37 -3.84
C ALA A 123 17.21 4.97 -3.23
N LEU A 124 18.38 4.34 -3.35
CA LEU A 124 18.63 3.03 -2.76
C LEU A 124 18.72 3.09 -1.24
N ASP A 125 19.36 4.12 -0.68
CA ASP A 125 19.42 4.33 0.76
C ASP A 125 18.02 4.52 1.36
N LEU A 126 17.17 5.30 0.68
CA LEU A 126 15.77 5.46 1.08
C LEU A 126 14.98 4.15 0.96
N ALA A 127 15.21 3.38 -0.11
CA ALA A 127 14.58 2.08 -0.29
C ALA A 127 14.99 1.08 0.80
N GLU A 128 16.26 1.08 1.22
CA GLU A 128 16.77 0.25 2.30
C GLU A 128 16.17 0.66 3.65
N SER A 129 16.08 1.97 3.92
CA SER A 129 15.40 2.50 5.11
C SER A 129 13.94 2.04 5.19
N VAL A 130 13.21 2.12 4.08
CA VAL A 130 11.83 1.60 4.00
C VAL A 130 11.79 0.09 4.20
N GLN A 131 12.71 -0.67 3.62
CA GLN A 131 12.78 -2.12 3.81
C GLN A 131 13.03 -2.49 5.27
N ASN A 132 13.98 -1.83 5.93
CA ASN A 132 14.29 -2.04 7.34
C ASN A 132 13.09 -1.74 8.24
N ARG A 133 12.31 -0.69 7.91
CA ARG A 133 11.07 -0.40 8.64
C ARG A 133 10.03 -1.52 8.47
N LEU A 134 9.89 -2.07 7.26
CA LEU A 134 8.97 -3.19 7.01
C LEU A 134 9.43 -4.48 7.70
N LEU A 135 10.74 -4.77 7.71
CA LEU A 135 11.32 -5.90 8.45
C LEU A 135 11.06 -5.78 9.96
N SER A 136 11.28 -4.59 10.54
CA SER A 136 10.97 -4.34 11.95
C SER A 136 9.49 -4.56 12.27
N ILE A 137 8.58 -4.14 11.38
CA ILE A 137 7.14 -4.43 11.51
C ILE A 137 6.87 -5.93 11.43
N ARG A 138 7.59 -6.64 10.55
CA ARG A 138 7.45 -8.08 10.37
C ARG A 138 7.94 -8.87 11.59
N ASP A 139 9.02 -8.43 12.22
CA ASP A 139 9.58 -9.04 13.43
C ASP A 139 8.68 -8.78 14.64
N ASN A 140 8.09 -7.58 14.74
CA ASN A 140 7.11 -7.21 15.76
C ASN A 140 5.65 -7.32 15.25
N ALA A 141 5.35 -8.34 14.44
CA ALA A 141 4.05 -8.41 13.76
C ALA A 141 2.84 -8.48 14.72
N GLU A 142 3.02 -9.06 15.90
CA GLU A 142 1.96 -9.14 16.92
C GLU A 142 1.64 -7.77 17.52
N GLY A 143 2.64 -7.04 18.00
CA GLY A 143 2.46 -5.71 18.58
C GLY A 143 1.93 -4.70 17.56
N GLU A 144 2.46 -4.72 16.34
CA GLU A 144 2.02 -3.84 15.25
C GLU A 144 0.58 -4.14 14.82
N PHE A 145 0.18 -5.42 14.79
CA PHE A 145 -1.17 -5.81 14.41
C PHE A 145 -2.19 -5.52 15.53
N ASN A 146 -1.79 -5.60 16.80
CA ASN A 146 -2.70 -5.34 17.91
C ASN A 146 -3.32 -3.93 17.86
N GLN A 147 -2.57 -2.93 17.43
CA GLN A 147 -3.10 -1.58 17.25
C GLN A 147 -4.13 -1.53 16.10
N ILE A 148 -3.83 -2.16 14.95
CA ILE A 148 -4.79 -2.29 13.85
C ILE A 148 -6.07 -2.98 14.34
N PHE A 149 -5.93 -4.03 15.13
CA PHE A 149 -7.05 -4.80 15.66
C PHE A 149 -7.94 -3.94 16.57
N LYS A 150 -7.37 -3.16 17.48
CA LYS A 150 -8.12 -2.23 18.35
C LYS A 150 -8.87 -1.17 17.54
N ASP A 151 -8.22 -0.59 16.53
CA ASP A 151 -8.83 0.43 15.67
C ASP A 151 -10.02 -0.16 14.88
N VAL A 152 -9.82 -1.34 14.28
CA VAL A 152 -10.90 -2.05 13.55
C VAL A 152 -12.02 -2.44 14.49
N LYS A 153 -11.72 -2.99 15.67
CA LYS A 153 -12.73 -3.38 16.66
C LYS A 153 -13.60 -2.21 17.09
N THR A 154 -12.99 -1.04 17.28
CA THR A 154 -13.72 0.19 17.64
C THR A 154 -14.63 0.63 16.50
N SER A 155 -14.10 0.73 15.28
CA SER A 155 -14.86 1.14 14.09
C SER A 155 -15.99 0.14 13.74
N CYS A 156 -15.75 -1.16 13.90
CA CYS A 156 -16.75 -2.21 13.69
C CYS A 156 -17.90 -2.13 14.70
N LYS A 157 -17.62 -1.75 15.96
CA LYS A 157 -18.65 -1.56 16.98
C LYS A 157 -19.63 -0.46 16.60
N GLU A 158 -19.14 0.64 16.03
CA GLU A 158 -19.98 1.77 15.56
C GLU A 158 -20.87 1.40 14.36
N MET A 159 -20.41 0.46 13.54
CA MET A 159 -21.14 -0.04 12.38
C MET A 159 -22.01 -1.28 12.66
N ASP A 160 -22.07 -1.74 13.91
CA ASP A 160 -22.74 -2.98 14.31
C ASP A 160 -22.24 -4.23 13.54
N ILE A 161 -20.92 -4.30 13.33
CA ILE A 161 -20.26 -5.44 12.69
C ILE A 161 -19.71 -6.36 13.77
N GLU A 162 -20.17 -7.61 13.78
CA GLU A 162 -19.69 -8.65 14.70
C GLU A 162 -18.23 -9.02 14.41
N MET A 163 -17.41 -9.08 15.46
CA MET A 163 -16.02 -9.57 15.39
C MET A 163 -15.98 -11.10 15.43
N ALA A 164 -16.29 -11.73 14.31
CA ALA A 164 -16.30 -13.19 14.16
C ALA A 164 -15.15 -13.71 13.28
N LEU A 165 -14.83 -15.00 13.44
CA LEU A 165 -13.92 -15.69 12.51
C LEU A 165 -14.59 -15.83 11.14
N PRO A 166 -13.86 -15.58 10.03
CA PRO A 166 -14.39 -15.86 8.71
C PRO A 166 -14.71 -17.34 8.52
N ARG A 167 -15.75 -17.62 7.73
CA ARG A 167 -16.18 -18.98 7.46
C ARG A 167 -15.08 -19.75 6.71
N THR A 168 -14.55 -20.80 7.32
CA THR A 168 -13.59 -21.72 6.67
C THR A 168 -14.32 -22.88 5.99
N ASN A 169 -13.87 -23.25 4.78
CA ASN A 169 -14.38 -24.44 4.10
C ASN A 169 -13.67 -25.69 4.61
N SER A 170 -14.44 -26.72 5.00
CA SER A 170 -13.90 -27.99 5.50
C SER A 170 -13.23 -28.84 4.42
N ARG A 171 -13.57 -28.64 3.14
CA ARG A 171 -13.04 -29.37 1.98
C ARG A 171 -12.23 -28.46 1.05
N GLN A 172 -11.20 -27.80 1.56
CA GLN A 172 -10.32 -27.00 0.72
C GLN A 172 -9.15 -27.86 0.20
N THR A 173 -9.05 -28.00 -1.12
CA THR A 173 -8.04 -28.87 -1.77
C THR A 173 -6.80 -28.13 -2.25
N GLN A 174 -6.85 -26.79 -2.33
CA GLN A 174 -5.78 -25.97 -2.91
C GLN A 174 -4.98 -25.17 -1.88
N ARG A 175 -5.53 -24.93 -0.67
CA ARG A 175 -4.88 -24.18 0.42
C ARG A 175 -5.36 -24.64 1.79
N ASN A 176 -4.44 -24.75 2.74
CA ASN A 176 -4.79 -25.01 4.13
C ASN A 176 -5.57 -23.83 4.72
N ASN A 177 -6.54 -24.12 5.58
CA ASN A 177 -7.17 -23.09 6.40
C ASN A 177 -6.12 -22.51 7.35
N VAL A 178 -6.14 -21.20 7.55
CA VAL A 178 -5.24 -20.55 8.50
C VAL A 178 -5.70 -20.92 9.91
N PRO A 179 -4.88 -21.61 10.71
CA PRO A 179 -5.26 -21.99 12.06
C PRO A 179 -5.32 -20.71 12.92
N ALA A 180 -6.47 -20.47 13.52
CA ALA A 180 -6.71 -19.35 14.42
C ALA A 180 -7.92 -19.67 15.30
N GLU A 181 -7.81 -19.34 16.59
CA GLU A 181 -8.93 -19.52 17.54
C GLU A 181 -9.73 -18.22 17.70
N VAL A 182 -9.10 -17.08 17.40
CA VAL A 182 -9.71 -15.76 17.52
C VAL A 182 -9.49 -14.92 16.24
N PRO A 183 -10.38 -13.95 15.94
CA PRO A 183 -10.27 -13.12 14.74
C PRO A 183 -8.93 -12.37 14.62
N GLU A 184 -8.36 -11.93 15.74
CA GLU A 184 -7.07 -11.22 15.77
C GLU A 184 -5.95 -12.08 15.16
N GLU A 185 -5.85 -13.34 15.58
CA GLU A 185 -4.86 -14.26 15.03
C GLU A 185 -5.11 -14.56 13.56
N TYR A 186 -6.37 -14.76 13.19
CA TYR A 186 -6.74 -15.06 11.81
C TYR A 186 -6.30 -13.94 10.87
N PHE A 187 -6.71 -12.69 11.13
CA PHE A 187 -6.38 -11.58 10.24
C PHE A 187 -4.89 -11.24 10.26
N ARG A 188 -4.21 -11.43 11.39
CA ARG A 188 -2.74 -11.28 11.46
C ARG A 188 -2.03 -12.27 10.54
N ARG A 189 -2.38 -13.55 10.62
CA ARG A 189 -1.73 -14.65 9.89
C ARG A 189 -2.15 -14.71 8.42
N ALA A 190 -3.41 -14.42 8.12
CA ALA A 190 -3.97 -14.54 6.76
C ALA A 190 -3.83 -13.27 5.90
N TYR A 191 -3.81 -12.08 6.51
CA TYR A 191 -3.78 -10.80 5.79
C TYR A 191 -2.52 -10.00 6.07
N PHE A 192 -2.24 -9.70 7.35
CA PHE A 192 -1.19 -8.75 7.71
C PHE A 192 0.21 -9.25 7.37
N ILE A 193 0.60 -10.42 7.90
CA ILE A 193 1.92 -11.01 7.67
C ILE A 193 2.18 -11.23 6.17
N PRO A 194 1.29 -11.90 5.41
CA PRO A 194 1.50 -12.12 3.97
C PRO A 194 1.64 -10.81 3.17
N PHE A 195 0.89 -9.76 3.53
CA PHE A 195 0.97 -8.48 2.84
C PHE A 195 2.28 -7.72 3.15
N VAL A 196 2.75 -7.77 4.40
CA VAL A 196 4.08 -7.25 4.78
C VAL A 196 5.19 -8.00 4.04
N ASP A 197 5.15 -9.33 4.06
CA ASP A 197 6.15 -10.19 3.38
C ASP A 197 6.19 -9.92 1.88
N SER A 198 5.03 -9.82 1.24
CA SER A 198 4.92 -9.47 -0.18
C SER A 198 5.49 -8.07 -0.46
N SER A 199 5.26 -7.10 0.42
CA SER A 199 5.77 -5.73 0.26
C SER A 199 7.30 -5.67 0.38
N ILE A 200 7.87 -6.39 1.36
CA ILE A 200 9.33 -6.56 1.52
C ILE A 200 9.93 -7.20 0.27
N SER A 201 9.33 -8.30 -0.20
CA SER A 201 9.79 -9.02 -1.39
C SER A 201 9.74 -8.13 -2.63
N HIS A 202 8.65 -7.40 -2.87
CA HIS A 202 8.54 -6.51 -4.01
C HIS A 202 9.57 -5.38 -3.97
N LEU A 203 9.82 -4.79 -2.79
CA LEU A 203 10.81 -3.74 -2.64
C LEU A 203 12.23 -4.26 -2.91
N LYS A 204 12.55 -5.45 -2.41
CA LYS A 204 13.81 -6.14 -2.67
C LYS A 204 14.00 -6.39 -4.17
N GLU A 205 13.02 -7.03 -4.80
CA GLU A 205 13.10 -7.46 -6.19
C GLU A 205 13.10 -6.34 -7.20
N ARG A 206 12.57 -5.16 -6.87
CA ARG A 206 12.45 -4.05 -7.82
C ARG A 206 13.54 -3.02 -7.70
N LEU A 207 14.09 -2.83 -6.50
CA LEU A 207 15.07 -1.78 -6.23
C LEU A 207 16.36 -2.39 -5.67
N LEU A 208 16.27 -3.07 -4.52
CA LEU A 208 17.46 -3.36 -3.72
C LEU A 208 18.35 -4.46 -4.30
N LYS A 209 17.82 -5.38 -5.12
CA LYS A 209 18.67 -6.35 -5.82
C LYS A 209 19.68 -5.71 -6.78
N HIS A 210 19.41 -4.48 -7.22
CA HIS A 210 20.27 -3.72 -8.12
C HIS A 210 21.26 -2.81 -7.39
N LYS A 211 21.28 -2.84 -6.04
CA LYS A 211 22.08 -1.93 -5.22
C LYS A 211 23.56 -1.97 -5.59
N ASN A 212 24.13 -3.17 -5.67
CA ASN A 212 25.55 -3.35 -5.97
C ASN A 212 25.93 -2.80 -7.34
N ILE A 213 25.10 -3.03 -8.36
CA ILE A 213 25.34 -2.55 -9.73
C ILE A 213 25.34 -1.01 -9.75
N VAL A 214 24.33 -0.40 -9.14
CA VAL A 214 24.21 1.07 -9.06
C VAL A 214 25.36 1.69 -8.26
N GLN A 215 25.76 1.06 -7.16
CA GLN A 215 26.90 1.51 -6.37
C GLN A 215 28.20 1.41 -7.16
N GLY A 216 28.37 0.36 -7.98
CA GLY A 216 29.50 0.24 -8.89
C GLY A 216 29.63 1.42 -9.86
N PHE A 217 28.50 1.93 -10.39
CA PHE A 217 28.51 3.11 -11.27
C PHE A 217 28.92 4.41 -10.58
N GLN A 218 28.97 4.48 -9.24
CA GLN A 218 29.40 5.69 -8.54
C GLN A 218 30.85 6.07 -8.86
N VAL A 219 31.69 5.11 -9.25
CA VAL A 219 33.09 5.37 -9.66
C VAL A 219 33.20 6.27 -10.90
N LEU A 220 32.13 6.36 -11.71
CA LEU A 220 32.09 7.23 -12.90
C LEU A 220 31.68 8.68 -12.56
N LEU A 221 31.29 8.96 -11.32
CA LEU A 221 30.81 10.29 -10.92
C LEU A 221 31.99 11.15 -10.43
N PRO A 222 32.13 12.39 -10.91
CA PRO A 222 33.32 13.24 -10.68
C PRO A 222 33.58 13.62 -9.21
N ASN A 223 32.65 13.33 -8.29
CA ASN A 223 32.72 13.71 -6.86
C ASN A 223 32.62 12.50 -5.91
N LYS A 224 32.91 11.28 -6.38
CA LYS A 224 32.89 10.06 -5.56
C LYS A 224 34.29 9.45 -5.52
N HIS A 225 34.66 8.86 -4.37
CA HIS A 225 35.91 8.12 -4.25
C HIS A 225 35.87 6.89 -5.16
N PHE A 226 36.96 6.68 -5.89
CA PHE A 226 37.15 5.46 -6.67
C PHE A 226 37.08 4.23 -5.75
N ASN A 227 36.31 3.22 -6.16
CA ASN A 227 36.13 1.97 -5.44
C ASN A 227 36.33 0.81 -6.42
N GLU A 228 37.52 0.22 -6.38
CA GLU A 228 37.93 -0.86 -7.29
C GLU A 228 37.04 -2.11 -7.15
N ASP A 229 36.71 -2.53 -5.93
CA ASP A 229 35.78 -3.66 -5.67
C ASP A 229 34.38 -3.40 -6.24
N GLY A 230 33.94 -2.14 -6.26
CA GLY A 230 32.70 -1.74 -6.90
C GLY A 230 32.76 -1.81 -8.42
N LEU A 231 33.92 -1.47 -9.00
CA LEU A 231 34.16 -1.52 -10.45
C LEU A 231 34.34 -2.96 -10.94
N GLU A 232 34.99 -3.83 -10.18
CA GLU A 232 35.15 -5.26 -10.48
C GLU A 232 33.77 -5.95 -10.56
N LYS A 233 32.91 -5.73 -9.56
CA LYS A 233 31.51 -6.23 -9.60
C LYS A 233 30.71 -5.69 -10.77
N LEU A 234 31.00 -4.47 -11.21
CA LEU A 234 30.36 -3.87 -12.37
C LEU A 234 30.87 -4.52 -13.68
N TYR A 235 32.18 -4.76 -13.75
CA TYR A 235 32.82 -5.48 -14.84
C TYR A 235 32.23 -6.88 -14.98
N ASP A 236 32.20 -7.68 -13.92
CA ASP A 236 31.63 -9.03 -13.91
C ASP A 236 30.18 -9.05 -14.41
N PHE A 237 29.38 -8.05 -14.01
CA PHE A 237 27.99 -7.95 -14.44
C PHE A 237 27.86 -7.65 -15.94
N TYR A 238 28.77 -6.85 -16.50
CA TYR A 238 28.74 -6.41 -17.90
C TYR A 238 29.75 -7.15 -18.80
N GLU A 239 30.53 -8.11 -18.29
CA GLU A 239 31.62 -8.80 -18.99
C GLU A 239 31.18 -9.30 -20.37
N HIS A 240 29.99 -9.92 -20.42
CA HIS A 240 29.38 -10.42 -21.66
C HIS A 240 29.21 -9.33 -22.75
N PHE A 241 28.97 -8.07 -22.36
CA PHE A 241 28.84 -6.94 -23.28
C PHE A 241 30.17 -6.27 -23.62
N LEU A 242 31.20 -6.47 -22.79
CA LEU A 242 32.52 -5.83 -22.94
C LEU A 242 33.43 -6.59 -23.93
N GLY A 243 33.07 -7.82 -24.31
CA GLY A 243 33.78 -8.58 -25.33
C GLY A 243 35.19 -9.00 -24.86
N ALA A 244 36.23 -8.57 -25.58
CA ALA A 244 37.63 -8.89 -25.25
C ALA A 244 38.32 -7.85 -24.34
N CYS A 245 37.56 -6.89 -23.81
CA CYS A 245 38.11 -5.87 -22.91
C CYS A 245 38.42 -6.50 -21.55
N SER A 246 39.68 -6.49 -21.12
CA SER A 246 40.07 -7.02 -19.81
C SER A 246 39.73 -6.03 -18.69
N PHE A 247 39.69 -6.51 -17.45
CA PHE A 247 39.46 -5.64 -16.30
C PHE A 247 40.56 -4.57 -16.15
N GLU A 248 41.82 -4.93 -16.40
CA GLU A 248 42.98 -4.00 -16.40
C GLU A 248 42.79 -2.89 -17.45
N THR A 249 42.27 -3.25 -18.63
CA THR A 249 41.95 -2.26 -19.68
C THR A 249 40.88 -1.27 -19.22
N VAL A 250 39.91 -1.72 -18.41
CA VAL A 250 38.85 -0.87 -17.82
C VAL A 250 39.39 0.02 -16.70
N LEU A 251 40.40 -0.45 -15.96
CA LEU A 251 41.13 0.35 -14.97
C LEU A 251 42.02 1.44 -15.61
N GLY A 252 42.31 1.32 -16.90
CA GLY A 252 43.22 2.20 -17.63
C GLY A 252 44.69 1.86 -17.42
N GLU A 253 44.96 0.61 -17.06
CA GLU A 253 46.30 0.03 -16.88
C GLU A 253 46.81 -0.70 -18.14
#